data_AF-A0A958U481-F1
#
_entry.id   AF-A0A958U481-F1
#
_cell.length_a   1.000
_cell.length_b   1.000
_cell.length_c   1.000
_cell.angle_alpha   90.00
_cell.angle_beta   90.00
_cell.angle_gamma   90.00
#
_symmetry.space_group_name_H-M   'P 1'
#
loop_
_entity.id
_entity.type
_entity.pdbx_description
1 polymer ?
#
loop_
_entity_poly.entity_id
_entity_poly.type
_entity_poly.pdbx_seq_one_letter_code
_entity_poly.pdbx_strand_id
1 'polypeptide(L)'
;MITKRNLLSLFLFASISTVSFSQTSPHKTDVNKDIDVIRVYEQVVVEGYGTPFIYKKLATAYYFKNEYGKALAWFQKLFAEEKNTDPELTHQYNQTLKAVAVSNSTASLKTSFLK
;
A
#
# COMPACT_ATOMS: atom_id res chain seq x y z
N MET A 1 -36.16 -49.74 -6.83
CA MET A 1 -34.95 -50.24 -6.14
C MET A 1 -33.78 -49.33 -6.50
N ILE A 2 -33.47 -48.35 -5.64
CA ILE A 2 -32.44 -47.32 -5.91
C ILE A 2 -31.07 -47.94 -5.62
N THR A 3 -30.23 -48.07 -6.65
CA THR A 3 -28.87 -48.63 -6.49
C THR A 3 -27.94 -47.60 -5.87
N LYS A 4 -27.01 -48.05 -5.01
CA LYS A 4 -26.13 -47.19 -4.18
C LYS A 4 -25.34 -46.13 -4.96
N ARG A 5 -25.10 -46.37 -6.25
CA ARG A 5 -24.44 -45.42 -7.19
C ARG A 5 -25.31 -44.19 -7.49
N ASN A 6 -26.63 -44.36 -7.54
CA ASN A 6 -27.60 -43.27 -7.77
C ASN A 6 -27.96 -42.53 -6.47
N LEU A 7 -27.64 -43.11 -5.32
CA LEU A 7 -27.78 -42.48 -4.01
C LEU A 7 -26.63 -41.47 -3.76
N LEU A 8 -25.44 -41.78 -4.24
CA LEU A 8 -24.26 -40.91 -4.14
C LEU A 8 -24.41 -39.64 -5.00
N SER A 9 -25.00 -39.76 -6.20
CA SER A 9 -25.22 -38.63 -7.10
C SER A 9 -26.31 -37.67 -6.61
N LEU A 10 -27.32 -38.16 -5.89
CA LEU A 10 -28.36 -37.31 -5.30
C LEU A 10 -27.82 -36.43 -4.15
N PHE A 11 -26.82 -36.92 -3.40
CA PHE A 11 -26.24 -36.20 -2.26
C PHE A 11 -25.34 -35.03 -2.68
N LEU A 12 -24.67 -35.16 -3.83
CA LEU A 12 -23.81 -34.12 -4.43
C LEU A 12 -24.61 -32.97 -5.06
N PHE A 13 -25.85 -33.21 -5.51
CA PHE A 13 -26.69 -32.17 -6.10
C PHE A 13 -27.37 -31.29 -5.04
N ALA A 14 -27.69 -31.85 -3.87
CA ALA A 14 -28.33 -31.13 -2.77
C ALA A 14 -27.41 -30.12 -2.05
N SER A 15 -26.09 -30.22 -2.22
CA SER A 15 -25.10 -29.37 -1.54
C SER A 15 -24.82 -28.05 -2.25
N ILE A 16 -25.29 -27.87 -3.50
CA ILE A 16 -25.01 -26.66 -4.30
C ILE A 16 -26.08 -25.56 -4.05
N SER A 17 -27.24 -25.90 -3.50
CA SER A 17 -28.40 -25.00 -3.45
C SER A 17 -28.40 -23.97 -2.29
N THR A 18 -27.45 -24.00 -1.35
CA THR A 18 -27.49 -23.15 -0.14
C THR A 18 -26.63 -21.89 -0.20
N VAL A 19 -25.98 -21.56 -1.33
CA VAL A 19 -25.17 -20.34 -1.45
C VAL A 19 -25.97 -19.14 -1.99
N SER A 20 -27.10 -18.80 -1.35
CA SER A 20 -27.75 -17.49 -1.56
C SER A 20 -27.23 -16.50 -0.51
N PHE A 21 -26.03 -15.97 -0.74
CA PHE A 21 -25.51 -14.85 0.04
C PHE A 21 -26.18 -13.55 -0.46
N SER A 22 -27.28 -13.13 0.17
CA SER A 22 -27.79 -11.75 -0.02
C SER A 22 -27.07 -10.82 0.97
N GLN A 23 -25.94 -10.28 0.54
CA GLN A 23 -25.10 -9.35 1.31
C GLN A 23 -25.57 -7.92 1.03
N THR A 24 -26.60 -7.43 1.72
CA THR A 24 -26.78 -5.96 1.80
C THR A 24 -25.80 -5.45 2.84
N SER A 25 -24.63 -5.01 2.38
CA SER A 25 -23.68 -4.28 3.22
C SER A 25 -24.35 -2.98 3.69
N PRO A 26 -24.60 -2.77 5.00
CA PRO A 26 -24.94 -1.45 5.48
C PRO A 26 -23.73 -0.55 5.21
N HIS A 27 -23.93 0.54 4.46
CA HIS A 27 -22.90 1.56 4.29
C HIS A 27 -22.60 2.18 5.66
N LYS A 28 -21.65 1.58 6.38
CA LYS A 28 -21.11 2.15 7.60
C LYS A 28 -20.34 3.39 7.15
N THR A 29 -20.91 4.58 7.38
CA THR A 29 -20.14 5.81 7.35
C THR A 29 -19.10 5.71 8.45
N ASP A 30 -17.88 5.33 8.06
CA ASP A 30 -16.73 5.33 8.94
C ASP A 30 -16.40 6.79 9.28
N VAL A 31 -16.89 7.25 10.43
CA VAL A 31 -16.53 8.56 11.01
C VAL A 31 -15.06 8.61 11.42
N ASN A 32 -14.40 7.46 11.48
CA ASN A 32 -12.96 7.31 11.60
C ASN A 32 -12.35 6.99 10.23
N LYS A 33 -12.92 7.53 9.14
CA LYS A 33 -12.24 7.63 7.83
C LYS A 33 -10.88 8.25 8.09
N ASP A 34 -9.93 7.34 8.17
CA ASP A 34 -8.55 7.41 8.60
C ASP A 34 -8.04 8.84 8.80
N ILE A 35 -7.74 9.19 10.05
CA ILE A 35 -6.89 10.36 10.31
C ILE A 35 -5.68 10.21 9.39
N ASP A 36 -5.53 11.15 8.46
CA ASP A 36 -4.43 11.14 7.51
C ASP A 36 -3.17 11.54 8.27
N VAL A 37 -2.55 10.54 8.92
CA VAL A 37 -1.34 10.70 9.73
C VAL A 37 -0.23 11.37 8.90
N ILE A 38 -0.24 11.17 7.58
CA ILE A 38 0.67 11.84 6.65
C ILE A 38 0.44 13.35 6.73
N ARG A 39 -0.80 13.81 6.60
CA ARG A 39 -1.14 15.24 6.65
C ARG A 39 -0.75 15.88 7.98
N VAL A 40 -0.99 15.19 9.09
CA VAL A 40 -0.60 15.67 10.42
C VAL A 40 0.91 15.83 10.48
N TYR A 41 1.67 14.83 10.04
CA TYR A 41 3.12 14.89 10.05
C TYR A 41 3.71 15.88 9.05
N GLU A 42 3.09 16.06 7.88
CA GLU A 42 3.47 17.13 6.94
C GLU A 42 3.34 18.49 7.61
N GLN A 43 2.22 18.75 8.29
CA GLN A 43 1.99 20.00 9.00
C GLN A 43 3.05 20.24 10.09
N VAL A 44 3.39 19.22 10.88
CA VAL A 44 4.43 19.33 11.92
C VAL A 44 5.80 19.67 11.32
N VAL A 45 6.13 19.12 10.15
CA VAL A 45 7.37 19.48 9.44
C VAL A 45 7.30 20.92 8.90
N VAL A 46 6.17 21.35 8.36
CA VAL A 46 5.95 22.72 7.86
C VAL A 46 6.08 23.75 9.00
N GLU A 47 5.61 23.40 10.18
CA GLU A 47 5.76 24.22 11.40
C GLU A 47 7.18 24.23 11.96
N GLY A 48 8.11 23.47 11.37
CA GLY A 48 9.52 23.45 11.74
C GLY A 48 9.88 22.43 12.83
N TYR A 49 8.92 21.59 13.25
CA TYR A 49 9.10 20.57 14.28
C TYR A 49 9.38 19.18 13.69
N GLY A 50 9.99 19.14 12.50
CA GLY A 50 10.42 17.89 11.87
C GLY A 50 11.46 17.17 12.72
N THR A 51 11.30 15.87 12.88
CA THR A 51 12.24 15.01 13.61
C THR A 51 12.53 13.75 12.79
N PRO A 52 13.65 13.04 13.05
CA PRO A 52 13.95 11.77 12.40
C PRO A 52 12.78 10.76 12.51
N PHE A 53 12.11 10.72 13.66
CA PHE A 53 10.92 9.89 13.83
C PHE A 53 9.79 10.24 12.85
N ILE A 54 9.50 11.53 12.69
CA ILE A 54 8.46 12.01 11.78
C ILE A 54 8.84 11.74 10.33
N TYR A 55 10.10 11.98 9.94
CA TYR A 55 10.57 11.69 8.59
C TYR A 55 10.49 10.20 8.27
N LYS A 56 10.82 9.31 9.22
CA LYS A 56 10.63 7.86 9.09
C LYS A 56 9.17 7.52 8.82
N LYS A 57 8.24 8.09 9.59
CA LYS A 57 6.80 7.85 9.41
C LYS A 57 6.29 8.35 8.06
N LEU A 58 6.68 9.56 7.65
CA LEU A 58 6.32 10.11 6.34
C LEU A 58 6.87 9.25 5.19
N ALA A 59 8.16 8.90 5.24
CA ALA A 59 8.81 8.10 4.21
C ALA A 59 8.13 6.73 4.04
N THR A 60 7.92 6.00 5.14
CA THR A 60 7.25 4.70 5.13
C THR A 60 5.78 4.81 4.70
N ALA A 61 5.06 5.87 5.09
CA ALA A 61 3.68 6.07 4.67
C ALA A 61 3.56 6.32 3.16
N TYR A 62 4.41 7.18 2.59
CA TYR A 62 4.43 7.38 1.13
C TYR A 62 4.92 6.15 0.36
N TYR A 63 5.82 5.36 0.95
CA TYR A 63 6.25 4.08 0.40
C TYR A 63 5.05 3.13 0.24
N PHE A 64 4.23 2.97 1.28
CA PHE A 64 3.03 2.12 1.22
C PHE A 64 1.94 2.68 0.31
N LYS A 65 1.91 4.00 0.07
CA LYS A 65 1.03 4.62 -0.92
C LYS A 65 1.54 4.53 -2.37
N ASN A 66 2.69 3.88 -2.60
CA ASN A 66 3.37 3.80 -3.89
C ASN A 66 3.78 5.18 -4.46
N GLU A 67 3.79 6.22 -3.63
CA GLU A 67 4.26 7.57 -3.98
C GLU A 67 5.78 7.65 -3.76
N TYR A 68 6.54 6.81 -4.49
CA TYR A 68 7.97 6.60 -4.23
C TYR A 68 8.82 7.86 -4.37
N GLY A 69 8.44 8.82 -5.23
CA GLY A 69 9.14 10.10 -5.35
C GLY A 69 9.09 10.93 -4.06
N LYS A 70 7.93 10.99 -3.40
CA LYS A 70 7.79 11.68 -2.11
C LYS A 70 8.46 10.89 -0.99
N ALA A 71 8.29 9.56 -0.98
CA ALA A 71 8.96 8.69 -0.02
C ALA A 71 10.48 8.89 -0.06
N LEU A 72 11.06 8.95 -1.25
CA LEU A 72 12.50 9.15 -1.44
C LEU A 72 12.99 10.46 -0.82
N ALA A 73 12.27 11.56 -1.02
CA ALA A 73 12.63 12.86 -0.44
C ALA A 73 12.66 12.81 1.10
N TRP A 74 11.70 12.12 1.72
CA TRP A 74 11.66 11.96 3.17
C TRP A 74 12.74 11.00 3.70
N PHE A 75 13.03 9.91 2.99
CA PHE A 75 14.15 9.04 3.34
C PHE A 75 15.50 9.77 3.27
N GLN A 76 15.70 10.62 2.28
CA GLN A 76 16.92 11.42 2.16
C GLN A 76 17.08 12.41 3.32
N LYS A 77 15.99 13.08 3.72
CA LYS A 77 16.00 13.95 4.92
C LYS A 77 16.34 13.16 6.18
N LEU A 78 15.71 12.00 6.35
CA LEU A 78 15.97 11.13 7.50
C LEU A 78 17.44 10.71 7.60
N PHE A 79 18.03 10.24 6.50
CA PHE A 79 19.43 9.78 6.50
C PHE A 79 20.45 10.91 6.52
N ALA A 80 20.04 12.14 6.23
CA ALA A 80 20.88 13.32 6.44
C ALA A 80 21.00 13.67 7.94
N GLU A 81 19.97 13.42 8.74
CA GLU A 81 19.94 13.75 10.16
C GLU A 81 20.41 12.60 11.07
N GLU A 82 20.08 11.36 10.72
CA GLU A 82 20.37 10.20 11.55
C GLU A 82 21.02 9.06 10.74
N LYS A 83 22.03 8.41 11.32
CA LYS A 83 22.60 7.19 10.75
C LYS A 83 21.61 6.04 10.91
N ASN A 84 21.11 5.55 9.79
CA ASN A 84 20.19 4.43 9.81
C ASN A 84 20.84 3.16 10.36
N THR A 85 20.24 2.61 11.40
CA THR A 85 20.64 1.31 11.98
C THR A 85 19.63 0.21 11.64
N ASP A 86 18.49 0.57 11.03
CA ASP A 86 17.39 -0.33 10.72
C ASP A 86 17.53 -0.93 9.31
N PRO A 87 17.74 -2.27 9.20
CA PRO A 87 17.89 -2.95 7.92
C PRO A 87 16.59 -2.92 7.09
N GLU A 88 15.40 -2.92 7.73
CA GLU A 88 14.13 -2.85 7.00
C GLU A 88 13.99 -1.49 6.31
N LEU A 89 14.33 -0.43 7.02
CA LEU A 89 14.28 0.93 6.51
C LEU A 89 15.25 1.13 5.33
N THR A 90 16.43 0.50 5.41
CA THR A 90 17.40 0.49 4.31
C THR A 90 16.85 -0.25 3.08
N HIS A 91 16.16 -1.37 3.30
CA HIS A 91 15.52 -2.12 2.23
C HIS A 91 14.41 -1.30 1.54
N GLN A 92 13.52 -0.68 2.31
CA GLN A 92 12.46 0.21 1.79
C GLN A 92 13.06 1.35 0.96
N TYR A 93 14.12 2.00 1.47
CA TYR A 93 14.83 3.05 0.74
C TYR A 93 15.38 2.56 -0.61
N ASN A 94 16.09 1.43 -0.62
CA ASN A 94 16.65 0.85 -1.85
C ASN A 94 15.55 0.50 -2.86
N GLN A 95 14.40 0.00 -2.40
CA GLN A 95 13.25 -0.25 -3.26
C GLN A 95 12.68 1.05 -3.83
N THR A 96 12.57 2.11 -3.02
CA THR A 96 12.09 3.42 -3.50
C THR A 96 13.01 4.02 -4.55
N LEU A 97 14.34 3.91 -4.36
CA LEU A 97 15.34 4.35 -5.33
C LEU A 97 15.19 3.63 -6.66
N LYS A 98 15.05 2.29 -6.63
CA LYS A 98 14.83 1.49 -7.84
C LYS A 98 13.55 1.90 -8.57
N ALA A 99 12.45 2.06 -7.84
CA ALA A 99 11.17 2.44 -8.42
C ALA A 99 11.22 3.83 -9.09
N VAL A 100 11.87 4.81 -8.45
CA VAL A 100 12.05 6.15 -9.00
C VAL A 100 12.97 6.14 -10.23
N ALA A 101 14.07 5.39 -10.20
CA ALA A 101 14.96 5.26 -11.34
C ALA A 101 14.27 4.65 -12.57
N VAL A 102 13.47 3.59 -12.36
CA VAL A 102 12.66 2.98 -13.43
C VAL A 102 11.65 3.98 -13.98
N SER A 103 10.91 4.69 -13.11
CA SER A 103 9.94 5.72 -13.52
C SER A 103 10.57 6.80 -14.40
N ASN A 104 11.73 7.32 -14.00
CA ASN A 104 12.47 8.33 -14.76
C ASN A 104 12.96 7.79 -16.11
N SER A 105 13.47 6.55 -16.14
CA SER A 105 13.87 5.88 -17.38
C SER A 105 12.67 5.73 -18.33
N THR A 106 11.54 5.23 -17.86
CA THR A 106 10.32 5.08 -18.68
C THR A 106 9.81 6.42 -19.20
N ALA A 107 9.86 7.48 -18.40
CA ALA A 107 9.50 8.83 -18.84
C ALA A 107 10.42 9.34 -19.97
N SER A 108 11.73 9.08 -19.87
CA SER A 108 12.70 9.43 -20.92
C SER A 108 12.49 8.64 -22.22
N LEU A 109 12.12 7.36 -22.14
CA LEU A 109 11.79 6.54 -23.31
C LEU A 109 10.50 7.03 -23.97
N LYS A 110 9.45 7.29 -23.19
CA LYS A 110 8.17 7.74 -23.74
C LYS A 110 8.30 9.06 -24.50
N THR A 111 9.18 9.95 -24.05
CA THR A 111 9.45 11.23 -24.73
C THR A 111 10.26 11.07 -26.01
N SER A 112 11.13 10.07 -26.13
CA SER A 112 11.84 9.79 -27.40
C SER A 112 10.94 9.15 -28.47
N PHE A 113 9.91 8.39 -28.09
CA PHE A 113 8.96 7.78 -29.04
C PHE A 113 7.91 8.75 -29.62
N LEU A 114 7.74 9.93 -29.02
CA LEU A 114 6.75 10.93 -29.45
C LEU A 114 7.32 12.00 -30.40
N LYS A 115 8.55 11.81 -30.86
CA LYS A 115 9.24 12.69 -31.82
C LYS A 115 9.54 11.93 -33.10
#